data_AF-A0A8T1RZK0-F1
#
_entry.id   AF-A0A8T1RZK0-F1
#
_cell.length_a   1.000
_cell.length_b   1.000
_cell.length_c   1.000
_cell.angle_alpha   90.00
_cell.angle_beta   90.00
_cell.angle_gamma   90.00
#
_symmetry.space_group_name_H-M   'P 1'
#
loop_
_entity.id
_entity.type
_entity.pdbx_description
1 polymer ?
#
loop_
_entity_poly.entity_id
_entity_poly.type
_entity_poly.pdbx_seq_one_letter_code
_entity_poly.pdbx_strand_id
1 'polypeptide(L)'
;MVPSVLQSSSPDQACLQLHSLNESVSVSVILEYSGSNTTIFEQPVRGNYFFQCITFMAPRATFSPLAFITFSAKGATVRLAEKRSVAIQNVDSVVFVQTDKPIYKPGQTGE
;
A
#
# COMPACT_ATOMS: atom_id res chain seq x y z
N MET A 1 -8.23 2.50 6.60
CA MET A 1 -7.83 3.59 5.69
C MET A 1 -6.63 3.13 4.89
N VAL A 2 -6.71 3.26 3.57
CA VAL A 2 -5.65 2.86 2.62
C VAL A 2 -5.52 3.94 1.54
N PRO A 3 -4.33 4.17 0.99
CA PRO A 3 -4.17 5.09 -0.12
C PRO A 3 -4.85 4.54 -1.39
N SER A 4 -5.26 5.45 -2.29
CA SER A 4 -5.81 5.06 -3.59
C SER A 4 -4.73 4.59 -4.58
N VAL A 5 -3.47 4.98 -4.35
CA VAL A 5 -2.32 4.60 -5.16
C VAL A 5 -1.22 4.07 -4.23
N LEU A 6 -0.73 2.87 -4.52
CA LEU A 6 0.39 2.21 -3.87
C LEU A 6 1.65 2.37 -4.71
N GLN A 7 2.80 2.55 -4.07
CA GLN A 7 4.06 2.79 -4.74
C GLN A 7 4.96 1.54 -4.66
N SER A 8 5.29 0.93 -5.80
CA SER A 8 6.02 -0.36 -5.80
C SER A 8 7.45 -0.32 -5.24
N SER A 9 8.08 0.87 -5.16
CA SER A 9 9.47 1.02 -4.74
C SER A 9 9.63 1.72 -3.39
N SER A 10 8.53 2.02 -2.69
CA SER A 10 8.55 2.64 -1.38
C SER A 10 7.53 2.00 -0.45
N PRO A 11 7.75 2.03 0.88
CA PRO A 11 6.79 1.45 1.81
C PRO A 11 5.47 2.24 1.80
N ASP A 12 4.36 1.53 1.62
CA ASP A 12 3.01 2.05 1.77
C ASP A 12 2.47 1.75 3.18
N GLN A 13 1.49 2.54 3.64
CA GLN A 13 0.90 2.38 4.97
C GLN A 13 -0.61 2.14 4.88
N ALA A 14 -1.08 1.10 5.57
CA ALA A 14 -2.50 0.81 5.77
C ALA A 14 -2.83 0.94 7.26
N CYS A 15 -3.89 1.67 7.59
CA CYS A 15 -4.34 1.84 8.96
C CYS A 15 -5.67 1.13 9.20
N LEU A 16 -5.71 0.29 10.23
CA LEU A 16 -6.90 -0.40 10.71
C LEU A 16 -7.42 0.30 11.96
N GLN A 17 -8.70 0.64 11.94
CA GLN A 17 -9.41 1.24 13.07
C GLN A 17 -10.71 0.48 13.30
N LEU A 18 -10.89 -0.02 14.51
CA LEU A 18 -12.10 -0.72 14.94
C LEU A 18 -12.61 -0.07 16.23
N HIS A 19 -13.93 0.13 16.28
CA HIS A 19 -14.64 0.71 17.41
C HIS A 19 -15.80 -0.20 17.81
N SER A 20 -16.22 -0.13 19.06
CA SER A 20 -17.41 -0.83 19.56
C SER A 20 -17.34 -2.35 19.36
N LEU A 21 -16.14 -2.91 19.50
CA LEU A 21 -15.92 -4.35 19.49
C LEU A 21 -16.38 -4.95 20.83
N ASN A 22 -17.52 -5.62 20.80
CA ASN A 22 -18.09 -6.31 21.97
C ASN A 22 -17.54 -7.74 22.14
N GLU A 23 -16.79 -8.24 21.16
CA GLU A 23 -16.19 -9.58 21.16
C GLU A 23 -14.80 -9.56 20.51
N SER A 24 -14.03 -10.63 20.70
CA SER A 24 -12.76 -10.81 19.99
C SER A 24 -13.04 -11.19 18.53
N VAL A 25 -12.35 -10.52 17.61
CA VAL A 25 -12.47 -10.78 16.17
C VAL A 25 -11.12 -11.17 15.59
N SER A 26 -11.09 -12.18 14.72
CA SER A 26 -9.96 -12.47 13.85
C SER A 26 -10.02 -11.54 12.65
N VAL A 27 -8.98 -10.73 12.48
CA VAL A 27 -8.91 -9.73 11.41
C VAL A 27 -7.87 -10.14 10.39
N SER A 28 -8.20 -9.98 9.11
CA SER A 28 -7.29 -10.20 7.99
C SER A 28 -7.40 -9.05 6.98
N VAL A 29 -6.24 -8.54 6.55
CA VAL A 29 -6.09 -7.54 5.50
C VAL A 29 -5.15 -8.12 4.45
N ILE A 30 -5.64 -8.23 3.21
CA ILE A 30 -4.95 -8.88 2.10
C ILE A 30 -4.89 -7.93 0.92
N LEU A 31 -3.72 -7.82 0.30
CA LEU A 31 -3.54 -7.24 -1.02
C LEU A 31 -3.70 -8.33 -2.08
N GLU A 32 -4.68 -8.17 -2.95
CA GLU A 32 -4.92 -9.02 -4.12
C GLU A 32 -4.37 -8.32 -5.36
N TYR A 33 -3.40 -8.93 -6.03
CA TYR A 33 -2.84 -8.40 -7.27
C TYR A 33 -2.41 -9.53 -8.21
N SER A 34 -2.83 -9.44 -9.48
CA SER A 34 -2.43 -10.39 -10.54
C SER A 34 -2.65 -11.87 -10.20
N GLY A 35 -3.71 -12.18 -9.43
CA GLY A 35 -4.03 -13.55 -8.99
C GLY A 35 -3.22 -14.04 -7.77
N SER A 36 -2.35 -13.19 -7.21
CA SER A 36 -1.62 -13.45 -5.97
C SER A 36 -2.21 -12.68 -4.79
N ASN A 37 -2.16 -13.30 -3.62
CA ASN A 37 -2.60 -12.70 -2.35
C ASN A 37 -1.40 -12.46 -1.45
N THR A 38 -1.25 -11.24 -0.96
CA THR A 38 -0.22 -10.85 -0.01
C THR A 38 -0.88 -10.41 1.29
N THR A 39 -0.62 -11.13 2.38
CA THR A 39 -1.15 -10.76 3.70
C THR A 39 -0.42 -9.52 4.22
N ILE A 40 -1.17 -8.44 4.46
CA ILE A 40 -0.66 -7.21 5.10
C ILE A 40 -0.79 -7.34 6.62
N PHE A 41 -1.89 -7.89 7.10
CA PHE A 41 -2.16 -8.04 8.53
C PHE A 41 -3.07 -9.25 8.76
N GLU A 42 -2.74 -10.08 9.75
CA GLU A 42 -3.58 -11.20 10.15
C GLU A 42 -3.38 -11.54 11.63
N GLN A 43 -4.24 -11.00 12.49
CA GLN A 43 -4.14 -11.19 13.95
C GLN A 43 -5.51 -11.09 14.63
N PRO A 44 -5.68 -11.74 15.79
CA PRO A 44 -6.85 -11.52 16.63
C PRO A 44 -6.79 -10.14 17.30
N VAL A 45 -7.92 -9.43 17.26
CA VAL A 45 -8.10 -8.14 17.93
C VAL A 45 -9.10 -8.28 19.07
N ARG A 46 -8.85 -7.57 20.17
CA ARG A 46 -9.65 -7.56 21.40
C ARG A 46 -9.77 -6.15 21.94
N GLY A 47 -10.79 -5.93 22.76
CA GLY A 47 -11.06 -4.65 23.41
C GLY A 47 -11.96 -3.75 22.56
N ASN A 48 -12.58 -2.77 23.22
CA ASN A 48 -13.58 -1.90 22.61
C ASN A 48 -13.03 -1.03 21.46
N TYR A 49 -11.75 -0.67 21.54
CA TYR A 49 -11.07 0.18 20.56
C TYR A 49 -9.75 -0.46 20.11
N PHE A 50 -9.51 -0.46 18.81
CA PHE A 50 -8.24 -0.89 18.23
C PHE A 50 -7.84 0.06 17.10
N PHE A 51 -6.58 0.49 17.13
CA PHE A 51 -5.98 1.28 16.07
C PHE A 51 -4.52 0.89 15.85
N GLN A 52 -4.19 0.53 14.62
CA GLN A 52 -2.81 0.23 14.23
C GLN A 52 -2.61 0.56 12.76
N CYS A 53 -1.47 1.12 12.43
CA CYS A 53 -1.00 1.24 11.06
C CYS A 53 0.11 0.23 10.80
N ILE A 54 0.03 -0.47 9.68
CA ILE A 54 1.02 -1.43 9.21
C ILE A 54 1.63 -0.88 7.92
N THR A 55 2.95 -0.93 7.87
CA THR A 55 3.72 -0.59 6.68
C THR A 55 3.99 -1.86 5.88
N PHE A 56 3.83 -1.82 4.57
CA PHE A 56 4.05 -2.95 3.66
C PHE A 56 4.63 -2.48 2.33
N MET A 57 5.15 -3.41 1.53
CA MET A 57 5.63 -3.14 0.18
C MET A 57 4.63 -3.66 -0.83
N ALA A 58 4.21 -2.82 -1.78
CA ALA A 58 3.43 -3.28 -2.92
C ALA A 58 4.34 -3.98 -3.95
N PRO A 59 3.84 -5.00 -4.67
CA PRO A 59 4.58 -5.59 -5.76
C PRO A 59 4.74 -4.58 -6.91
N ARG A 60 5.67 -4.85 -7.83
CA ARG A 60 5.73 -4.10 -9.10
C ARG A 60 4.52 -4.44 -9.97
N ALA A 61 3.88 -3.41 -10.50
CA ALA A 61 2.82 -3.57 -11.47
C ALA A 61 3.39 -4.12 -12.78
N THR A 62 2.68 -5.05 -13.40
CA THR A 62 2.99 -5.59 -14.73
C THR A 62 2.12 -4.90 -15.78
N PHE A 63 1.10 -5.59 -16.31
CA PHE A 63 0.23 -5.06 -17.37
C PHE A 63 -0.91 -4.18 -16.85
N SER A 64 -1.50 -4.55 -15.71
CA SER A 64 -2.60 -3.80 -15.09
C SER A 64 -2.14 -3.19 -13.78
N PRO A 65 -2.39 -1.91 -13.52
CA PRO A 65 -2.11 -1.30 -12.22
C PRO A 65 -3.21 -1.63 -11.18
N LEU A 66 -4.35 -2.21 -11.59
CA LEU A 66 -5.47 -2.45 -10.69
C LEU A 66 -5.15 -3.57 -9.70
N ALA A 67 -5.25 -3.24 -8.41
CA ALA A 67 -5.18 -4.18 -7.30
C ALA A 67 -6.37 -3.95 -6.35
N PHE A 68 -6.53 -4.85 -5.38
CA PHE A 68 -7.56 -4.70 -4.35
C PHE A 68 -6.97 -4.94 -2.97
N ILE A 69 -7.38 -4.12 -2.00
CA ILE A 69 -7.17 -4.41 -0.59
C ILE A 69 -8.50 -4.92 -0.03
N THR A 70 -8.47 -6.14 0.50
CA THR A 70 -9.61 -6.80 1.10
C THR A 70 -9.39 -6.90 2.60
N PHE A 71 -10.36 -6.38 3.34
CA PHE A 71 -10.45 -6.46 4.79
C PHE A 71 -11.53 -7.48 5.16
N SER A 72 -11.26 -8.28 6.18
CA SER A 72 -12.27 -9.11 6.83
C SER A 72 -12.07 -9.15 8.34
N ALA A 73 -13.17 -9.17 9.09
CA ALA A 73 -13.18 -9.41 10.53
C ALA A 73 -14.25 -10.43 10.87
N LYS A 74 -13.86 -11.49 11.58
CA LYS A 74 -14.75 -12.60 11.96
C LYS A 74 -14.65 -12.87 13.46
N GLY A 75 -15.76 -12.75 14.16
CA GLY A 75 -15.93 -13.18 15.55
C GLY A 75 -17.08 -14.19 15.67
N ALA A 76 -17.63 -14.33 16.88
CA ALA A 76 -18.76 -15.23 17.12
C ALA A 76 -20.05 -14.69 16.50
N THR A 77 -20.26 -13.37 16.55
CA THR A 77 -21.45 -12.68 16.04
C THR A 77 -21.12 -11.66 14.93
N VAL A 78 -19.89 -11.14 14.93
CA VAL A 78 -19.41 -10.13 13.98
C VAL A 78 -18.87 -10.80 12.73
N ARG A 79 -19.35 -10.35 11.58
CA ARG A 79 -18.80 -10.70 10.25
C ARG A 79 -18.78 -9.44 9.40
N LEU A 80 -17.59 -8.89 9.21
CA LEU A 80 -17.36 -7.71 8.40
C LEU A 80 -16.45 -8.09 7.24
N ALA A 81 -16.73 -7.52 6.08
CA ALA A 81 -15.86 -7.63 4.91
C ALA A 81 -15.95 -6.33 4.12
N GLU A 82 -14.81 -5.84 3.65
CA GLU A 82 -14.73 -4.66 2.80
C GLU A 82 -13.66 -4.89 1.74
N LYS A 83 -13.90 -4.42 0.52
CA LYS A 83 -12.95 -4.51 -0.58
C LYS A 83 -12.81 -3.13 -1.21
N ARG A 84 -11.58 -2.66 -1.36
CA ARG A 84 -11.27 -1.38 -2.01
C ARG A 84 -10.32 -1.58 -3.18
N SER A 85 -10.64 -0.96 -4.31
CA SER A 85 -9.74 -0.88 -5.46
C SER A 85 -8.63 0.13 -5.18
N VAL A 86 -7.41 -0.23 -5.53
CA VAL A 86 -6.23 0.64 -5.48
C VAL A 86 -5.43 0.49 -6.78
N ALA A 87 -4.67 1.49 -7.15
CA ALA A 87 -3.74 1.40 -8.26
C ALA A 87 -2.32 1.16 -7.73
N ILE A 88 -1.55 0.28 -8.36
CA ILE A 88 -0.12 0.14 -8.11
C ILE A 88 0.62 0.95 -9.16
N GLN A 89 1.40 1.92 -8.71
CA GLN A 89 2.27 2.73 -9.54
C GLN A 89 3.71 2.23 -9.41
N ASN A 90 4.32 1.95 -10.56
CA ASN A 90 5.76 1.76 -10.62
C ASN A 90 6.42 3.12 -10.55
N VAL A 91 7.15 3.38 -9.47
CA VAL A 91 8.00 4.56 -9.37
C VAL A 91 9.36 4.17 -9.91
N ASP A 92 9.76 4.86 -10.97
CA ASP A 92 11.14 4.86 -11.44
C ASP A 92 11.94 5.96 -10.72
N SER A 93 13.27 5.87 -10.77
CA SER A 93 14.12 6.91 -10.22
C SER A 93 13.90 8.23 -10.95
N VAL A 94 13.65 9.31 -10.20
CA VAL A 94 13.68 10.67 -10.76
C VAL A 94 15.14 11.00 -11.07
N VAL A 95 15.44 11.24 -12.35
CA VAL A 95 16.78 11.62 -12.81
C VAL A 95 16.80 13.11 -13.10
N PHE A 96 17.73 13.84 -12.47
CA PHE A 96 17.99 15.24 -12.75
C PHE A 96 19.42 15.41 -13.25
N VAL A 97 19.59 16.13 -14.36
CA VAL A 97 20.90 16.41 -14.95
C VAL A 97 21.17 17.90 -14.81
N GLN A 98 22.29 18.23 -14.17
CA GLN A 98 22.78 19.58 -14.06
C GLN A 98 24.13 19.67 -14.78
N THR A 99 24.20 20.54 -15.76
CA THR A 99 25.45 20.89 -16.45
C THR A 99 26.13 22.06 -15.74
N ASP A 100 27.45 22.20 -15.88
CA ASP A 100 28.19 23.32 -15.29
C ASP A 100 27.76 24.68 -15.88
N LYS A 101 27.27 24.69 -17.13
CA LYS A 101 26.75 25.88 -17.82
C LYS A 101 25.46 25.58 -18.58
N PRO A 102 24.57 26.57 -18.72
CA PRO A 102 23.38 26.43 -19.56
C PRO A 102 23.69 26.52 -21.06
N ILE A 103 24.81 27.13 -21.46
CA ILE A 103 25.21 27.33 -22.86
C ILE A 103 26.73 27.14 -23.01
N TYR A 104 27.15 26.37 -24.03
CA TYR A 104 28.56 26.16 -24.39
C TYR A 104 28.90 26.80 -25.73
N LYS A 105 30.14 27.26 -25.89
CA LYS A 105 30.67 27.65 -27.20
C LYS A 105 31.13 26.41 -28.00
N PRO A 106 31.21 26.48 -29.34
CA PRO A 106 31.77 25.39 -30.14
C PRO A 106 33.17 24.98 -29.66
N GLY A 107 33.38 23.68 -29.40
CA GLY A 107 34.65 23.12 -28.93
C GLY A 107 34.85 23.13 -27.41
N GLN A 108 33.90 23.65 -26.64
CA GLN A 108 33.97 23.70 -25.17
C GLN A 108 33.39 22.41 -24.57
N THR A 109 34.12 21.76 -23.67
CA THR A 109 33.64 20.58 -22.93
C THR A 109 33.09 20.98 -21.56
N GLY A 110 32.13 20.20 -21.04
CA GLY A 110 31.72 20.30 -19.64
C GLY A 110 32.88 19.94 -18.71
N GLU A 111 32.90 20.57 -17.54
CA GLU A 111 33.84 20.27 -16.46
C GLU A 111 33.18 19.41 -15.39
#